data_AF-A0AAV5A4H4-F1
#
_entry.id   AF-A0AAV5A4H4-F1
#
_cell.length_a   1.000
_cell.length_b   1.000
_cell.length_c   1.000
_cell.angle_alpha   90.00
_cell.angle_beta   90.00
_cell.angle_gamma   90.00
#
_symmetry.space_group_name_H-M   'P 1'
#
loop_
_entity.id
_entity.type
_entity.pdbx_description
1 polymer ?
#
loop_
_entity_poly.entity_id
_entity_poly.type
_entity_poly.pdbx_seq_one_letter_code
_entity_poly.pdbx_strand_id
1 'polypeptide(L)'
;MILSVPSSSGFGTHPNATSAEKARDASPGILSILEDHNVKDAVVEWYEGTVEKLAGPALMRVARETNPTYYVRRPFTAVLGMPIATKEEKDDTDVQGSVSFFSHENKTSTGKASTRVLAVSNNHVLRQDTTVDYQFQGALGEIRALIAANDAETTRLATEIDCLEAKPKSTDPDQAEEDEEALAIVKNELDKLKKNNITLQRSQYSMDRYFVDWAPKISVEVDDRAYTRDIGTFELDSLKFKDHFQGNVVDLVVLINADSSFPSNRMLRIQGVVTPELLASPDCYDENGYPIFIVGKDGNTTNLTLGRYSGLDAYLCDKSGKESIEVANYNYDKKSGNFSAKGDSGALIWTGDGRMLAILHSGMPRGLNSHVTFATPAWWVLEQLRVHYPYADFNRATF
;
A
#
# COMPACT_ATOMS: atom_id res chain seq x y z
N MET A 1 -39.54 -27.73 10.20
CA MET A 1 -38.76 -28.67 9.38
C MET A 1 -37.46 -27.95 9.04
N ILE A 2 -36.42 -28.15 9.85
CA ILE A 2 -35.11 -27.53 9.67
C ILE A 2 -34.39 -28.37 8.61
N LEU A 3 -34.17 -27.81 7.42
CA LEU A 3 -33.33 -28.43 6.40
C LEU A 3 -31.89 -28.35 6.90
N SER A 4 -31.40 -29.48 7.44
CA SER A 4 -29.99 -29.73 7.69
C SER A 4 -29.27 -29.73 6.35
N VAL A 5 -28.37 -28.77 6.13
CA VAL A 5 -27.46 -28.78 4.97
C VAL A 5 -26.36 -29.80 5.29
N PRO A 6 -26.09 -30.80 4.43
CA PRO A 6 -25.02 -31.77 4.69
C PRO A 6 -23.66 -31.06 4.78
N SER A 7 -22.80 -31.53 5.67
CA SER A 7 -21.46 -30.97 5.86
C SER A 7 -20.57 -31.42 4.71
N SER A 8 -20.25 -30.54 3.77
CA SER A 8 -19.36 -30.85 2.64
C SER A 8 -17.89 -30.65 3.03
N SER A 9 -17.02 -31.59 2.65
CA SER A 9 -15.57 -31.49 2.80
C SER A 9 -14.91 -31.65 1.44
N GLY A 10 -14.17 -30.62 1.00
CA GLY A 10 -13.47 -30.58 -0.29
C GLY A 10 -12.00 -30.96 -0.16
N PHE A 11 -11.52 -31.88 -1.02
CA PHE A 11 -10.13 -32.33 -1.08
C PHE A 11 -9.47 -31.90 -2.39
N GLY A 12 -8.47 -31.03 -2.30
CA GLY A 12 -7.70 -30.53 -3.44
C GLY A 12 -6.54 -31.45 -3.79
N THR A 13 -6.40 -31.81 -5.07
CA THR A 13 -5.30 -32.62 -5.58
C THR A 13 -4.60 -31.92 -6.74
N HIS A 14 -3.29 -32.14 -6.89
CA HIS A 14 -2.51 -31.55 -7.98
C HIS A 14 -3.05 -32.00 -9.34
N PRO A 15 -2.97 -31.15 -10.39
CA PRO A 15 -3.45 -31.52 -11.73
C PRO A 15 -2.83 -32.84 -12.20
N ASN A 16 -3.66 -33.77 -12.68
CA ASN A 16 -3.29 -35.10 -13.15
C ASN A 16 -2.72 -36.06 -12.06
N ALA A 17 -2.77 -35.69 -10.78
CA ALA A 17 -2.25 -36.54 -9.70
C ALA A 17 -3.27 -37.60 -9.24
N THR A 18 -4.57 -37.34 -9.42
CA THR A 18 -5.65 -38.19 -8.90
C THR A 18 -6.68 -38.46 -9.99
N SER A 19 -6.89 -39.74 -10.35
CA SER A 19 -7.97 -40.12 -11.26
C SER A 19 -9.31 -40.22 -10.54
N ALA A 20 -10.41 -40.17 -11.29
CA ALA A 20 -11.75 -40.38 -10.76
C ALA A 20 -11.90 -41.74 -10.05
N GLU A 21 -11.20 -42.79 -10.51
CA GLU A 21 -11.22 -44.09 -9.82
C GLU A 21 -10.53 -44.01 -8.45
N LYS A 22 -9.35 -43.37 -8.36
CA LYS A 22 -8.64 -43.21 -7.09
C LYS A 22 -9.42 -42.36 -6.08
N ALA A 23 -10.06 -41.29 -6.55
CA ALA A 23 -10.94 -40.46 -5.73
C ALA A 23 -12.14 -41.26 -5.20
N ARG A 24 -12.80 -42.03 -6.07
CA ARG A 24 -13.91 -42.93 -5.69
C ARG A 24 -13.49 -43.97 -4.67
N ASP A 25 -12.31 -44.59 -4.86
CA ASP A 25 -11.85 -45.68 -4.01
C ASP A 25 -11.36 -45.18 -2.63
N ALA A 26 -10.89 -43.92 -2.54
CA ALA A 26 -10.47 -43.28 -1.29
C ALA A 26 -11.64 -42.68 -0.47
N SER A 27 -12.70 -42.22 -1.14
CA SER A 27 -13.86 -41.56 -0.49
C SER A 27 -14.50 -42.36 0.66
N PRO A 28 -14.70 -43.70 0.58
CA PRO A 28 -15.28 -44.47 1.68
C PRO A 28 -14.45 -44.44 2.96
N GLY A 29 -13.11 -44.46 2.86
CA GLY A 29 -12.23 -44.37 4.01
C GLY A 29 -12.29 -43.01 4.69
N ILE A 30 -12.38 -41.94 3.90
CA ILE A 30 -12.55 -40.57 4.39
C ILE A 30 -13.91 -40.42 5.11
N LEU A 31 -14.99 -40.92 4.51
CA LEU A 31 -16.32 -40.90 5.11
C LEU A 31 -16.36 -41.66 6.44
N SER A 32 -15.72 -42.83 6.53
CA SER A 32 -15.63 -43.59 7.79
C SER A 32 -14.93 -42.79 8.90
N ILE A 33 -13.84 -42.08 8.58
CA ILE A 33 -13.13 -41.23 9.56
C ILE A 33 -14.03 -40.08 10.02
N LEU A 34 -14.80 -39.46 9.12
CA LEU A 34 -15.72 -38.38 9.44
C LEU A 34 -16.88 -38.87 10.34
N GLU A 35 -17.41 -40.05 10.06
CA GLU A 35 -18.44 -40.69 10.90
C GLU A 35 -17.92 -41.02 12.30
N ASP A 36 -16.70 -41.55 12.42
CA ASP A 36 -16.04 -41.82 13.70
C ASP A 36 -15.87 -40.55 14.56
N HIS A 37 -15.84 -39.37 13.92
CA HIS A 37 -15.77 -38.06 14.55
C HIS A 37 -17.13 -37.35 14.64
N ASN A 38 -18.25 -38.08 14.53
CA ASN A 38 -19.63 -37.58 14.62
C ASN A 38 -20.04 -36.58 13.52
N VAL A 39 -19.32 -36.52 12.40
CA VAL A 39 -19.73 -35.73 11.22
C VAL A 39 -20.61 -36.61 10.35
N LYS A 40 -21.93 -36.51 10.56
CA LYS A 40 -22.93 -37.29 9.84
C LYS A 40 -23.37 -36.60 8.54
N ASP A 41 -23.76 -37.42 7.56
CA ASP A 41 -24.24 -36.97 6.25
C ASP A 41 -23.22 -36.13 5.47
N ALA A 42 -21.93 -36.44 5.64
CA ALA A 42 -20.86 -35.72 4.95
C ALA A 42 -20.80 -36.07 3.46
N VAL A 43 -20.49 -35.07 2.63
CA VAL A 43 -20.24 -35.27 1.20
C VAL A 43 -18.77 -34.96 0.92
N VAL A 44 -18.08 -35.91 0.29
CA VAL A 44 -16.68 -35.77 -0.13
C VAL A 44 -16.64 -35.30 -1.57
N GLU A 45 -16.11 -34.09 -1.78
CA GLU A 45 -15.91 -33.52 -3.11
C GLU A 45 -14.42 -33.43 -3.43
N TRP A 46 -14.03 -33.82 -4.63
CA TRP A 46 -12.65 -33.79 -5.09
C TRP A 46 -12.46 -32.68 -6.13
N TYR A 47 -11.45 -31.86 -5.93
CA TYR A 47 -11.10 -30.77 -6.82
C TYR A 47 -9.69 -31.01 -7.37
N GLU A 48 -9.53 -30.99 -8.69
CA GLU A 48 -8.21 -30.90 -9.32
C GLU A 48 -7.84 -29.43 -9.49
N GLY A 49 -6.70 -29.05 -8.95
CA GLY A 49 -6.22 -27.69 -9.06
C GLY A 49 -4.83 -27.54 -8.46
N THR A 50 -4.03 -26.67 -9.04
CA THR A 50 -2.83 -26.17 -8.38
C THR A 50 -3.27 -25.19 -7.29
N VAL A 51 -2.80 -25.40 -6.06
CA VAL A 51 -2.87 -24.37 -5.02
C VAL A 51 -1.99 -23.22 -5.49
N GLU A 52 -2.60 -22.20 -6.10
CA GLU A 52 -1.90 -20.95 -6.36
C GLU A 52 -1.66 -20.24 -5.04
N LYS A 53 -0.43 -19.76 -4.82
CA LYS A 53 -0.15 -18.81 -3.74
C LYS A 53 -1.05 -17.60 -3.98
N LEU A 54 -2.04 -17.38 -3.12
CA LEU A 54 -2.89 -16.20 -3.10
C LEU A 54 -2.15 -14.96 -2.55
N ALA A 55 -0.87 -14.80 -2.87
CA ALA A 55 -0.24 -13.50 -2.81
C ALA A 55 -0.75 -12.75 -4.05
N GLY A 56 -1.59 -11.74 -3.88
CA GLY A 56 -1.95 -10.87 -5.01
C GLY A 56 -0.67 -10.46 -5.76
N PRO A 57 -0.69 -10.42 -7.11
CA PRO A 57 0.51 -10.22 -7.91
C PRO A 57 1.22 -8.92 -7.54
N ALA A 58 2.54 -8.87 -7.77
CA ALA A 58 3.30 -7.64 -7.64
C ALA A 58 2.66 -6.51 -8.46
N LEU A 59 2.85 -5.26 -8.02
CA LEU A 59 2.36 -4.10 -8.75
C LEU A 59 2.95 -4.09 -10.16
N MET A 60 2.22 -3.50 -11.09
CA MET A 60 2.61 -3.43 -12.48
C MET A 60 3.51 -2.22 -12.71
N ARG A 61 4.43 -2.35 -13.66
CA ARG A 61 5.14 -1.18 -14.21
C ARG A 61 4.15 -0.22 -14.89
N VAL A 62 4.46 1.07 -14.83
CA VAL A 62 3.76 2.09 -15.62
C VAL A 62 3.88 1.75 -17.10
N ALA A 63 2.73 1.60 -17.76
CA ALA A 63 2.67 1.35 -19.19
C ALA A 63 2.68 2.67 -19.96
N ARG A 64 3.10 2.65 -21.23
CA ARG A 64 2.91 3.83 -22.10
C ARG A 64 1.46 3.93 -22.53
N GLU A 65 0.93 5.14 -22.78
CA GLU A 65 -0.45 5.32 -23.29
C GLU A 65 -0.75 4.49 -24.56
N THR A 66 0.26 4.27 -25.40
CA THR A 66 0.13 3.46 -26.63
C THR A 66 -0.13 1.99 -26.33
N ASN A 67 0.02 1.57 -25.08
CA ASN A 67 -0.35 0.24 -24.62
C ASN A 67 -1.86 0.21 -24.34
N PRO A 68 -2.63 -0.70 -24.97
CA PRO A 68 -4.08 -0.76 -24.82
C PRO A 68 -4.53 -1.07 -23.37
N THR A 69 -3.62 -1.60 -22.54
CA THR A 69 -3.91 -1.90 -21.13
C THR A 69 -3.52 -0.75 -20.18
N TYR A 70 -3.06 0.40 -20.68
CA TYR A 70 -2.61 1.53 -19.88
C TYR A 70 -3.65 1.96 -18.82
N TYR A 71 -4.88 2.25 -19.25
CA TYR A 71 -5.94 2.75 -18.36
C TYR A 71 -6.32 1.75 -17.26
N VAL A 72 -6.33 0.45 -17.58
CA VAL A 72 -6.67 -0.59 -16.60
C VAL A 72 -5.52 -0.93 -15.66
N ARG A 73 -4.27 -0.59 -16.02
CA ARG A 73 -3.09 -0.84 -15.17
C ARG A 73 -2.85 0.23 -14.13
N ARG A 74 -3.30 1.47 -14.38
CA ARG A 74 -3.09 2.62 -13.51
C ARG A 74 -3.34 2.37 -12.02
N PRO A 75 -4.46 1.75 -11.58
CA PRO A 75 -4.69 1.46 -10.16
C PRO A 75 -3.74 0.40 -9.57
N PHE A 76 -3.00 -0.32 -10.42
CA PHE A 76 -2.08 -1.37 -10.05
C PHE A 76 -0.61 -0.95 -10.20
N THR A 77 -0.30 0.35 -10.21
CA THR A 77 1.09 0.85 -10.28
C THR A 77 1.50 1.58 -9.01
N ALA A 78 2.79 1.67 -8.74
CA ALA A 78 3.35 2.35 -7.56
C ALA A 78 3.52 3.87 -7.74
N VAL A 79 2.75 4.51 -8.63
CA VAL A 79 2.78 5.98 -8.81
C VAL A 79 1.83 6.66 -7.83
N LEU A 80 2.01 7.96 -7.60
CA LEU A 80 1.11 8.75 -6.77
C LEU A 80 -0.28 8.83 -7.40
N GLY A 81 -1.31 8.91 -6.55
CA GLY A 81 -2.70 8.74 -6.99
C GLY A 81 -3.19 7.29 -7.00
N MET A 82 -2.38 6.34 -6.49
CA MET A 82 -2.80 4.95 -6.29
C MET A 82 -4.09 4.92 -5.44
N PRO A 83 -5.17 4.27 -5.92
CA PRO A 83 -6.43 4.17 -5.19
C PRO A 83 -6.27 3.38 -3.91
N ILE A 84 -6.96 3.82 -2.87
CA ILE A 84 -7.08 3.09 -1.61
C ILE A 84 -8.52 3.19 -1.09
N ALA A 85 -8.94 2.17 -0.36
CA ALA A 85 -10.20 2.14 0.35
C ALA A 85 -10.00 1.41 1.68
N THR A 86 -10.76 1.78 2.70
CA THR A 86 -10.68 1.11 4.00
C THR A 86 -11.45 -0.19 3.99
N LYS A 87 -10.95 -1.19 4.73
CA LYS A 87 -11.71 -2.43 4.97
C LYS A 87 -12.72 -2.28 6.12
N GLU A 88 -12.64 -1.19 6.89
CA GLU A 88 -13.57 -0.89 7.97
C GLU A 88 -14.95 -0.42 7.45
N GLU A 89 -15.17 -0.43 6.13
CA GLU A 89 -16.44 -0.09 5.51
C GLU A 89 -17.59 -0.94 6.04
N LYS A 90 -18.70 -0.27 6.34
CA LYS A 90 -20.03 -0.89 6.47
C LYS A 90 -20.74 -0.70 5.13
N ASP A 91 -21.71 -1.55 4.84
CA ASP A 91 -22.41 -1.66 3.54
C ASP A 91 -22.96 -0.33 2.93
N ASP A 92 -22.98 0.79 3.69
CA ASP A 92 -23.52 2.10 3.28
C ASP A 92 -22.48 3.26 3.21
N THR A 93 -21.19 3.03 3.44
CA THR A 93 -20.15 4.09 3.39
C THR A 93 -19.08 3.78 2.34
N ASP A 94 -19.19 4.40 1.15
CA ASP A 94 -18.15 4.37 0.10
C ASP A 94 -17.03 5.36 0.46
N VAL A 95 -16.01 4.89 1.18
CA VAL A 95 -14.88 5.69 1.67
C VAL A 95 -13.62 5.26 0.94
N GLN A 96 -13.41 5.95 -0.18
CA GLN A 96 -12.26 5.78 -1.05
C GLN A 96 -11.39 7.04 -1.06
N GLY A 97 -10.12 6.86 -1.39
CA GLY A 97 -9.13 7.91 -1.48
C GLY A 97 -7.93 7.51 -2.32
N SER A 98 -6.86 8.28 -2.16
CA SER A 98 -5.63 8.16 -2.93
C SER A 98 -4.43 8.18 -1.99
N VAL A 99 -3.35 7.49 -2.37
CA VAL A 99 -2.06 7.66 -1.72
C VAL A 99 -1.49 9.04 -2.04
N SER A 100 -1.08 9.77 -1.00
CA SER A 100 -0.44 11.08 -1.11
C SER A 100 1.01 10.92 -1.61
N PHE A 101 1.85 10.26 -0.80
CA PHE A 101 3.27 10.07 -1.06
C PHE A 101 3.82 8.93 -0.20
N PHE A 102 5.06 8.53 -0.52
CA PHE A 102 5.83 7.50 0.15
C PHE A 102 6.94 8.11 1.00
N SER A 103 7.23 7.46 2.13
CA SER A 103 8.24 7.81 3.11
C SER A 103 9.06 6.57 3.49
N HIS A 104 10.37 6.72 3.62
CA HIS A 104 11.24 5.63 4.07
C HIS A 104 11.64 5.87 5.51
N GLU A 105 11.28 4.94 6.40
CA GLU A 105 11.78 4.94 7.76
C GLU A 105 13.19 4.35 7.74
N ASN A 106 14.22 5.20 7.70
CA ASN A 106 15.61 4.72 7.69
C ASN A 106 16.03 4.15 9.04
N LYS A 107 15.49 4.71 10.12
CA LYS A 107 15.68 4.24 11.48
C LYS A 107 14.38 4.38 12.27
N THR A 108 14.17 3.46 13.19
CA THR A 108 13.10 3.56 14.18
C THR A 108 13.32 4.79 15.08
N SER A 109 12.28 5.19 15.82
CA SER A 109 12.40 6.23 16.86
C SER A 109 13.48 5.92 17.92
N THR A 110 13.79 4.65 18.14
CA THR A 110 14.86 4.16 19.03
C THR A 110 16.25 4.12 18.38
N GLY A 111 16.37 4.51 17.11
CA GLY A 111 17.64 4.60 16.38
C GLY A 111 18.11 3.29 15.73
N LYS A 112 17.32 2.21 15.77
CA LYS A 112 17.64 0.97 15.06
C LYS A 112 17.41 1.15 13.56
N ALA A 113 18.25 0.54 12.72
CA ALA A 113 18.04 0.57 11.27
C ALA A 113 16.66 -0.01 10.91
N SER A 114 15.99 0.63 9.96
CA SER A 114 14.70 0.21 9.43
C SER A 114 14.75 0.29 7.90
N THR A 115 14.00 -0.60 7.25
CA THR A 115 13.84 -0.64 5.79
C THR A 115 12.37 -0.49 5.42
N ARG A 116 11.56 0.04 6.33
CA ARG A 116 10.12 0.16 6.14
C ARG A 116 9.83 1.31 5.19
N VAL A 117 8.99 1.03 4.20
CA VAL A 117 8.42 2.05 3.33
C VAL A 117 6.97 2.23 3.72
N LEU A 118 6.63 3.46 4.08
CA LEU A 118 5.29 3.87 4.50
C LEU A 118 4.66 4.67 3.38
N ALA A 119 3.37 4.46 3.12
CA ALA A 119 2.55 5.35 2.32
C ALA A 119 1.72 6.24 3.24
N VAL A 120 1.48 7.47 2.81
CA VAL A 120 0.71 8.49 3.52
C VAL A 120 -0.62 8.71 2.80
N SER A 121 -1.72 8.86 3.55
CA SER A 121 -3.01 9.33 3.06
C SER A 121 -3.79 10.02 4.19
N ASN A 122 -5.05 10.40 3.95
CA ASN A 122 -5.91 10.95 5.00
C ASN A 122 -6.36 9.86 6.00
N ASN A 123 -6.52 10.22 7.26
CA ASN A 123 -7.03 9.31 8.28
C ASN A 123 -8.45 8.83 7.93
N HIS A 124 -9.33 9.75 7.49
CA HIS A 124 -10.70 9.37 7.14
C HIS A 124 -10.78 8.37 5.98
N VAL A 125 -9.74 8.24 5.16
CA VAL A 125 -9.66 7.23 4.10
C VAL A 125 -9.15 5.89 4.65
N LEU A 126 -8.29 5.92 5.65
CA LEU A 126 -7.66 4.73 6.22
C LEU A 126 -8.51 4.06 7.31
N ARG A 127 -9.34 4.85 8.02
CA ARG A 127 -10.05 4.43 9.23
C ARG A 127 -11.48 4.94 9.26
N GLN A 128 -12.37 4.11 9.79
CA GLN A 128 -13.76 4.50 10.06
C GLN A 128 -13.87 5.36 11.32
N ASP A 129 -13.23 4.96 12.42
CA ASP A 129 -13.17 5.77 13.63
C ASP A 129 -11.98 6.73 13.56
N THR A 130 -12.27 7.97 13.19
CA THR A 130 -11.32 9.07 13.06
C THR A 130 -11.18 9.91 14.33
N THR A 131 -11.93 9.57 15.38
CA THR A 131 -12.01 10.37 16.62
C THR A 131 -10.98 9.94 17.67
N VAL A 132 -10.36 8.79 17.46
CA VAL A 132 -9.37 8.19 18.37
C VAL A 132 -8.01 8.09 17.71
N ASP A 133 -6.96 8.21 18.51
CA ASP A 133 -5.61 7.96 18.04
C ASP A 133 -5.41 6.46 17.81
N TYR A 134 -4.83 6.12 16.67
CA TYR A 134 -4.46 4.75 16.33
C TYR A 134 -2.96 4.62 16.09
N GLN A 135 -2.37 3.62 16.73
CA GLN A 135 -1.02 3.15 16.48
C GLN A 135 -1.05 1.63 16.43
N PHE A 136 -0.46 1.05 15.40
CA PHE A 136 -0.32 -0.38 15.30
C PHE A 136 0.63 -0.91 16.39
N GLN A 137 0.15 -1.86 17.21
CA GLN A 137 0.89 -2.41 18.37
C GLN A 137 1.56 -3.77 18.10
N GLY A 138 1.78 -4.15 16.83
CA GLY A 138 3.03 -4.86 16.51
C GLY A 138 3.10 -6.39 16.62
N ALA A 139 2.08 -7.17 16.28
CA ALA A 139 2.30 -8.62 16.04
C ALA A 139 2.91 -8.91 14.65
N LEU A 140 2.63 -8.06 13.65
CA LEU A 140 3.08 -8.30 12.26
C LEU A 140 4.57 -8.06 12.05
N GLY A 141 5.16 -7.07 12.71
CA GLY A 141 6.59 -6.78 12.57
C GLY A 141 7.44 -7.94 13.06
N GLU A 142 7.04 -8.56 14.17
CA GLU A 142 7.67 -9.76 14.72
C GLU A 142 7.50 -10.97 13.78
N ILE A 143 6.30 -11.18 13.25
CA ILE A 143 6.04 -12.26 12.26
C ILE A 143 6.89 -12.05 11.00
N ARG A 144 6.97 -10.81 10.47
CA ARG A 144 7.77 -10.49 9.28
C ARG A 144 9.27 -10.67 9.52
N ALA A 145 9.77 -10.22 10.66
CA ALA A 145 11.17 -10.41 11.04
C ALA A 145 11.52 -11.90 11.19
N LEU A 146 10.59 -12.70 11.76
CA LEU A 146 10.75 -14.15 11.88
C LEU A 146 10.77 -14.84 10.52
N ILE A 147 9.90 -14.44 9.59
CA ILE A 147 9.89 -14.97 8.21
C ILE A 147 11.20 -14.65 7.50
N ALA A 148 11.67 -13.40 7.57
CA ALA A 148 12.92 -12.98 6.94
C ALA A 148 14.14 -13.72 7.51
N ALA A 149 14.19 -13.94 8.84
CA ALA A 149 15.23 -14.73 9.47
C ALA A 149 15.20 -16.19 9.01
N ASN A 150 14.02 -16.79 8.91
CA ASN A 150 13.86 -18.16 8.42
C ASN A 150 14.23 -18.30 6.94
N ASP A 151 13.95 -17.30 6.09
CA ASP A 151 14.33 -17.33 4.67
C ASP A 151 15.85 -17.26 4.49
N ALA A 152 16.54 -16.44 5.30
CA ALA A 152 18.00 -16.40 5.34
C ALA A 152 18.59 -17.76 5.76
N GLU A 153 18.02 -18.38 6.79
CA GLU A 153 18.47 -19.69 7.28
C GLU A 153 18.17 -20.82 6.28
N THR A 154 17.03 -20.75 5.58
CA THR A 154 16.68 -21.69 4.50
C THR A 154 17.73 -21.64 3.37
N THR A 155 18.21 -20.43 3.04
CA THR A 155 19.27 -20.24 2.03
C THR A 155 20.60 -20.83 2.51
N ARG A 156 20.93 -20.64 3.80
CA ARG A 156 22.13 -21.21 4.43
C ARG A 156 22.11 -22.74 4.39
N LEU A 157 21.02 -23.36 4.86
CA LEU A 157 20.85 -24.82 4.88
C LEU A 157 20.82 -25.42 3.48
N ALA A 158 20.21 -24.75 2.50
CA ALA A 158 20.27 -25.20 1.10
C ALA A 158 21.70 -25.24 0.56
N THR A 159 22.50 -24.20 0.85
CA THR A 159 23.92 -24.16 0.48
C THR A 159 24.72 -25.25 1.17
N GLU A 160 24.41 -25.56 2.43
CA GLU A 160 25.04 -26.63 3.21
C GLU A 160 24.72 -28.02 2.63
N ILE A 161 23.48 -28.26 2.20
CA ILE A 161 23.09 -29.48 1.48
C ILE A 161 23.89 -29.62 0.19
N ASP A 162 23.98 -28.56 -0.62
CA ASP A 162 24.75 -28.60 -1.88
C ASP A 162 26.23 -28.94 -1.61
N CYS A 163 26.81 -28.41 -0.53
CA CYS A 163 28.20 -28.72 -0.14
C CYS A 163 28.37 -30.18 0.30
N LEU A 164 27.43 -30.72 1.08
CA LEU A 164 27.45 -32.11 1.55
C LEU A 164 27.21 -33.10 0.40
N GLU A 165 26.31 -32.79 -0.53
CA GLU A 165 26.04 -33.62 -1.71
C GLU A 165 27.19 -33.60 -2.73
N ALA A 166 27.91 -32.49 -2.83
CA ALA A 166 29.10 -32.38 -3.69
C ALA A 166 30.36 -33.03 -3.09
N LYS A 167 30.35 -33.33 -1.79
CA LYS A 167 31.49 -33.94 -1.08
C LYS A 167 31.68 -35.38 -1.58
N PRO A 168 32.89 -35.76 -2.06
CA PRO A 168 33.13 -37.13 -2.49
C PRO A 168 33.00 -38.09 -1.30
N LYS A 169 32.37 -39.25 -1.52
CA LYS A 169 32.16 -40.25 -0.46
C LYS A 169 33.50 -40.66 0.16
N SER A 170 33.58 -40.56 1.49
CA SER A 170 34.76 -41.02 2.24
C SER A 170 34.95 -42.52 2.07
N THR A 171 36.19 -42.96 2.00
CA THR A 171 36.56 -44.39 2.09
C THR A 171 36.63 -44.88 3.54
N ASP A 172 36.60 -43.96 4.50
CA ASP A 172 36.46 -44.27 5.92
C ASP A 172 34.97 -44.48 6.23
N PRO A 173 34.56 -45.69 6.67
CA PRO A 173 33.16 -46.00 6.94
C PRO A 173 32.56 -45.14 8.04
N ASP A 174 33.33 -44.77 9.08
CA ASP A 174 32.82 -43.95 10.19
C ASP A 174 32.52 -42.53 9.68
N GLN A 175 33.42 -41.97 8.88
CA GLN A 175 33.24 -40.64 8.29
C GLN A 175 32.11 -40.60 7.24
N ALA A 176 31.90 -41.70 6.52
CA ALA A 176 30.82 -41.80 5.53
C ALA A 176 29.44 -41.87 6.19
N GLU A 177 29.33 -42.57 7.33
CA GLU A 177 28.11 -42.62 8.13
C GLU A 177 27.79 -41.25 8.75
N GLU A 178 28.80 -40.56 9.31
CA GLU A 178 28.64 -39.18 9.83
C GLU A 178 28.17 -38.18 8.77
N ASP A 179 28.72 -38.24 7.55
CA ASP A 179 28.34 -37.34 6.46
C ASP A 179 26.89 -37.61 5.97
N GLU A 180 26.46 -38.88 5.93
CA GLU A 180 25.08 -39.26 5.59
C GLU A 180 24.08 -38.84 6.69
N GLU A 181 24.45 -38.96 7.97
CA GLU A 181 23.62 -38.52 9.10
C GLU A 181 23.50 -37.00 9.15
N ALA A 182 24.60 -36.26 8.94
CA ALA A 182 24.59 -34.79 8.84
C ALA A 182 23.68 -34.30 7.71
N LEU A 183 23.76 -34.94 6.52
CA LEU A 183 22.89 -34.61 5.39
C LEU A 183 21.40 -34.82 5.72
N ALA A 184 21.08 -35.91 6.43
CA ALA A 184 19.71 -36.21 6.85
C ALA A 184 19.18 -35.17 7.85
N ILE A 185 20.00 -34.74 8.81
CA ILE A 185 19.65 -33.71 9.81
C ILE A 185 19.36 -32.38 9.11
N VAL A 186 20.29 -31.90 8.26
CA VAL A 186 20.16 -30.60 7.57
C VAL A 186 18.92 -30.58 6.66
N LYS A 187 18.62 -31.69 5.96
CA LYS A 187 17.39 -31.82 5.14
C LYS A 187 16.13 -31.73 5.99
N ASN A 188 16.10 -32.37 7.15
CA ASN A 188 14.95 -32.34 8.06
C ASN A 188 14.74 -30.94 8.68
N GLU A 189 15.83 -30.25 9.05
CA GLU A 189 15.76 -28.86 9.51
C GLU A 189 15.24 -27.92 8.44
N LEU A 190 15.71 -28.08 7.19
CA LEU A 190 15.21 -27.31 6.06
C LEU A 190 13.71 -27.50 5.85
N ASP A 191 13.22 -28.74 5.89
CA ASP A 191 11.79 -29.04 5.75
C ASP A 191 10.96 -28.48 6.90
N LYS A 192 11.48 -28.52 8.13
CA LYS A 192 10.84 -27.92 9.30
C LYS A 192 10.73 -26.40 9.16
N LEU A 193 11.81 -25.73 8.73
CA LEU A 193 11.83 -24.29 8.47
C LEU A 193 10.84 -23.91 7.36
N LYS A 194 10.80 -24.65 6.26
CA LYS A 194 9.81 -24.45 5.18
C LYS A 194 8.38 -24.56 5.69
N LYS A 195 8.06 -25.58 6.50
CA LYS A 195 6.72 -25.75 7.09
C LYS A 195 6.35 -24.61 8.06
N ASN A 196 7.30 -24.18 8.88
CA ASN A 196 7.14 -23.04 9.78
C ASN A 196 6.88 -21.76 8.98
N ASN A 197 7.66 -21.51 7.93
CA ASN A 197 7.45 -20.35 7.07
C ASN A 197 6.11 -20.41 6.34
N ILE A 198 5.66 -21.56 5.86
CA ILE A 198 4.30 -21.70 5.30
C ILE A 198 3.23 -21.35 6.34
N THR A 199 3.44 -21.72 7.60
CA THR A 199 2.49 -21.45 8.70
C THR A 199 2.48 -19.97 9.08
N LEU A 200 3.64 -19.36 9.23
CA LEU A 200 3.80 -17.92 9.49
C LEU A 200 3.27 -17.10 8.32
N GLN A 201 3.60 -17.49 7.09
CA GLN A 201 3.05 -16.91 5.89
C GLN A 201 1.54 -17.08 5.83
N ARG A 202 0.95 -18.22 6.18
CA ARG A 202 -0.52 -18.39 6.26
C ARG A 202 -1.16 -17.44 7.28
N SER A 203 -0.51 -17.25 8.43
CA SER A 203 -0.94 -16.26 9.43
C SER A 203 -0.85 -14.82 8.92
N GLN A 204 0.06 -14.56 7.97
CA GLN A 204 0.18 -13.32 7.24
C GLN A 204 -0.79 -13.21 6.04
N TYR A 205 -1.08 -14.31 5.33
CA TYR A 205 -1.88 -14.38 4.08
C TYR A 205 -3.38 -14.36 4.30
N SER A 206 -3.87 -14.68 5.49
CA SER A 206 -5.22 -14.22 5.89
C SER A 206 -5.34 -12.69 5.85
N MET A 207 -4.23 -11.98 5.57
CA MET A 207 -4.07 -10.53 5.56
C MET A 207 -3.37 -10.01 4.29
N ASP A 208 -4.03 -10.18 3.14
CA ASP A 208 -3.71 -9.55 1.84
C ASP A 208 -3.86 -8.00 1.86
N ARG A 209 -3.46 -7.36 2.96
CA ARG A 209 -3.91 -6.05 3.45
C ARG A 209 -2.71 -5.16 3.77
N TYR A 210 -2.81 -3.88 3.44
CA TYR A 210 -1.95 -2.87 4.03
C TYR A 210 -2.39 -2.60 5.47
N PHE A 211 -1.44 -2.51 6.39
CA PHE A 211 -1.74 -2.19 7.78
C PHE A 211 -1.48 -0.71 8.00
N VAL A 212 -2.52 -0.01 8.45
CA VAL A 212 -2.35 1.32 9.05
C VAL A 212 -1.34 1.16 10.18
N ASP A 213 -0.25 1.92 10.12
CA ASP A 213 0.79 1.93 11.15
C ASP A 213 0.48 3.00 12.20
N TRP A 214 0.09 4.19 11.73
CA TRP A 214 -0.23 5.33 12.57
C TRP A 214 -1.32 6.16 11.93
N ALA A 215 -2.35 6.49 12.68
CA ALA A 215 -3.43 7.38 12.26
C ALA A 215 -3.96 8.14 13.50
N PRO A 216 -3.43 9.34 13.80
CA PRO A 216 -3.89 10.14 14.93
C PRO A 216 -5.31 10.63 14.69
N LYS A 217 -6.06 10.91 15.76
CA LYS A 217 -7.40 11.47 15.65
C LYS A 217 -7.40 12.74 14.80
N ILE A 218 -8.44 12.91 14.00
CA ILE A 218 -8.64 14.13 13.21
C ILE A 218 -8.86 15.29 14.17
N SER A 219 -8.03 16.33 14.06
CA SER A 219 -8.11 17.51 14.91
C SER A 219 -7.50 18.72 14.20
N VAL A 220 -8.04 19.89 14.51
CA VAL A 220 -7.46 21.20 14.16
C VAL A 220 -6.76 21.85 15.36
N GLU A 221 -6.93 21.29 16.55
CA GLU A 221 -6.28 21.75 17.80
C GLU A 221 -4.97 20.99 18.01
N VAL A 222 -4.08 21.05 17.03
CA VAL A 222 -2.76 20.40 17.09
C VAL A 222 -1.70 21.41 17.51
N ASP A 223 -1.75 22.60 16.93
CA ASP A 223 -0.91 23.75 17.25
C ASP A 223 -1.69 25.06 17.02
N ASP A 224 -1.01 26.19 17.13
CA ASP A 224 -1.56 27.54 16.95
C ASP A 224 -1.93 27.88 15.49
N ARG A 225 -1.60 27.01 14.53
CA ARG A 225 -1.83 27.22 13.10
C ARG A 225 -3.21 26.73 12.65
N ALA A 226 -3.89 25.94 13.48
CA ALA A 226 -5.25 25.46 13.25
C ALA A 226 -5.47 24.70 11.92
N TYR A 227 -4.43 24.08 11.37
CA TYR A 227 -4.57 23.20 10.20
C TYR A 227 -5.27 21.89 10.57
N THR A 228 -6.11 21.35 9.68
CA THR A 228 -6.70 20.03 9.91
C THR A 228 -5.64 18.93 9.81
N ARG A 229 -5.39 18.22 10.91
CA ARG A 229 -4.60 16.98 10.93
C ARG A 229 -5.47 15.80 10.56
N ASP A 230 -5.63 15.61 9.27
CA ASP A 230 -6.27 14.44 8.70
C ASP A 230 -5.25 13.64 7.91
N ILE A 231 -4.40 12.91 8.62
CA ILE A 231 -3.30 12.15 8.04
C ILE A 231 -3.20 10.79 8.71
N GLY A 232 -2.71 9.81 7.97
CA GLY A 232 -2.29 8.52 8.51
C GLY A 232 -1.30 7.86 7.58
N THR A 233 -0.66 6.82 8.08
CA THR A 233 0.37 6.06 7.37
C THR A 233 0.07 4.58 7.42
N PHE A 234 0.48 3.87 6.39
CA PHE A 234 0.39 2.42 6.32
C PHE A 234 1.65 1.82 5.69
N GLU A 235 2.04 0.64 6.14
CA GLU A 235 3.26 0.00 5.67
C GLU A 235 3.04 -0.75 4.35
N LEU A 236 3.93 -0.50 3.39
CA LEU A 236 3.94 -1.17 2.10
C LEU A 236 4.54 -2.57 2.20
N ASP A 237 4.01 -3.48 1.39
CA ASP A 237 4.59 -4.81 1.24
C ASP A 237 5.75 -4.78 0.24
N SER A 238 6.97 -5.00 0.73
CA SER A 238 8.16 -5.04 -0.11
C SER A 238 8.07 -6.03 -1.27
N LEU A 239 7.38 -7.17 -1.09
CA LEU A 239 7.22 -8.17 -2.14
C LEU A 239 6.34 -7.68 -3.30
N LYS A 240 5.46 -6.73 -3.03
CA LYS A 240 4.55 -6.18 -4.05
C LYS A 240 5.10 -4.93 -4.74
N PHE A 241 5.91 -4.13 -4.03
CA PHE A 241 6.34 -2.81 -4.52
C PHE A 241 7.78 -2.79 -5.05
N LYS A 242 8.71 -3.54 -4.45
CA LYS A 242 10.16 -3.34 -4.62
C LYS A 242 10.62 -3.36 -6.09
N ASP A 243 10.06 -4.23 -6.92
CA ASP A 243 10.49 -4.42 -8.31
C ASP A 243 10.12 -3.24 -9.24
N HIS A 244 9.10 -2.46 -8.87
CA HIS A 244 8.55 -1.39 -9.72
C HIS A 244 8.43 -0.04 -9.00
N PHE A 245 8.84 0.02 -7.73
CA PHE A 245 8.88 1.24 -6.95
C PHE A 245 9.92 2.21 -7.54
N GLN A 246 9.49 3.45 -7.72
CA GLN A 246 10.33 4.51 -8.27
C GLN A 246 10.31 5.76 -7.38
N GLY A 247 9.94 5.63 -6.10
CA GLY A 247 9.71 6.76 -5.20
C GLY A 247 8.47 7.57 -5.58
N ASN A 248 8.44 8.83 -5.13
CA ASN A 248 7.34 9.75 -5.36
C ASN A 248 7.34 10.26 -6.81
N VAL A 249 6.58 9.61 -7.69
CA VAL A 249 6.42 10.00 -9.11
C VAL A 249 4.95 10.13 -9.46
N VAL A 250 4.66 11.10 -10.33
CA VAL A 250 3.36 11.27 -10.97
C VAL A 250 3.51 11.02 -12.47
N ASP A 251 2.51 10.38 -13.07
CA ASP A 251 2.45 10.16 -14.53
C ASP A 251 1.64 11.29 -15.19
N LEU A 252 2.32 12.11 -16.00
CA LEU A 252 1.75 13.34 -16.58
C LEU A 252 0.99 13.13 -17.90
N VAL A 253 0.58 11.90 -18.24
CA VAL A 253 0.03 11.52 -19.56
C VAL A 253 -1.07 12.45 -20.13
N VAL A 254 -1.85 13.15 -19.30
CA VAL A 254 -2.89 14.09 -19.80
C VAL A 254 -2.33 15.44 -20.25
N LEU A 255 -1.12 15.83 -19.84
CA LEU A 255 -0.59 17.19 -19.99
C LEU A 255 0.35 17.42 -21.17
N ILE A 256 0.80 16.37 -21.85
CA ILE A 256 1.94 16.47 -22.79
C ILE A 256 1.56 17.10 -24.14
N ASN A 257 0.31 17.50 -24.32
CA ASN A 257 -0.06 18.38 -25.42
C ASN A 257 0.17 19.87 -25.11
N ALA A 258 0.61 20.25 -23.90
CA ALA A 258 0.56 21.63 -23.44
C ALA A 258 1.91 22.36 -23.24
N ASP A 259 3.04 21.70 -22.97
CA ASP A 259 4.30 22.44 -22.77
C ASP A 259 5.58 21.60 -22.90
N SER A 260 6.63 22.22 -23.44
CA SER A 260 8.00 21.68 -23.60
C SER A 260 8.81 21.63 -22.30
N SER A 261 8.27 22.22 -21.22
CA SER A 261 8.85 22.24 -19.86
C SER A 261 8.71 20.91 -19.10
N PHE A 262 7.88 19.98 -19.59
CA PHE A 262 7.67 18.69 -18.94
C PHE A 262 8.68 17.60 -19.35
N PRO A 263 9.00 16.64 -18.47
CA PRO A 263 9.89 15.54 -18.78
C PRO A 263 9.42 14.74 -20.01
N SER A 264 10.34 14.44 -20.92
CA SER A 264 10.04 13.67 -22.14
C SER A 264 9.57 12.24 -21.87
N ASN A 265 9.92 11.69 -20.70
CA ASN A 265 9.44 10.40 -20.22
C ASN A 265 8.08 10.47 -19.52
N ARG A 266 7.50 11.68 -19.36
CA ARG A 266 6.20 11.97 -18.74
C ARG A 266 6.12 11.73 -17.23
N MET A 267 7.22 11.33 -16.62
CA MET A 267 7.28 11.00 -15.20
C MET A 267 7.84 12.21 -14.46
N LEU A 268 6.98 12.95 -13.76
CA LEU A 268 7.43 14.05 -12.92
C LEU A 268 7.79 13.53 -11.54
N ARG A 269 9.04 13.78 -11.17
CA ARG A 269 9.57 13.50 -9.85
C ARG A 269 8.99 14.49 -8.86
N ILE A 270 8.37 14.01 -7.80
CA ILE A 270 8.03 14.85 -6.66
C ILE A 270 9.18 14.82 -5.67
N GLN A 271 9.78 15.97 -5.42
CA GLN A 271 10.91 16.13 -4.53
C GLN A 271 10.81 17.45 -3.76
N GLY A 272 11.01 17.38 -2.45
CA GLY A 272 10.89 18.53 -1.58
C GLY A 272 9.45 19.02 -1.42
N VAL A 273 9.33 20.18 -0.80
CA VAL A 273 8.04 20.75 -0.36
C VAL A 273 8.09 22.27 -0.51
N VAL A 274 6.95 22.87 -0.83
CA VAL A 274 6.78 24.32 -0.82
C VAL A 274 6.85 24.79 0.64
N THR A 275 7.79 25.68 0.94
CA THR A 275 7.99 26.19 2.30
C THR A 275 6.85 27.13 2.71
N PRO A 276 6.66 27.41 4.01
CA PRO A 276 5.66 28.39 4.46
C PRO A 276 5.81 29.75 3.78
N GLU A 277 7.05 30.20 3.57
CA GLU A 277 7.36 31.49 2.95
C GLU A 277 6.94 31.53 1.48
N LEU A 278 7.21 30.46 0.74
CA LEU A 278 6.83 30.34 -0.68
C LEU A 278 5.33 30.09 -0.86
N LEU A 279 4.68 29.44 0.11
CA LEU A 279 3.23 29.30 0.12
C LEU A 279 2.57 30.68 0.31
N ALA A 280 3.09 31.51 1.20
CA ALA A 280 2.62 32.88 1.40
C ALA A 280 3.00 33.83 0.23
N SER A 281 4.13 33.58 -0.43
CA SER A 281 4.62 34.40 -1.55
C SER A 281 5.19 33.50 -2.66
N PRO A 282 4.33 33.09 -3.62
CA PRO A 282 4.76 32.25 -4.73
C PRO A 282 5.87 32.89 -5.57
N ASP A 283 6.83 32.08 -5.99
CA ASP A 283 7.99 32.46 -6.84
C ASP A 283 7.72 32.27 -8.34
N CYS A 284 6.55 31.79 -8.70
CA CYS A 284 6.06 31.61 -10.07
C CYS A 284 5.06 32.72 -10.41
N TYR A 285 5.00 33.14 -11.68
CA TYR A 285 4.14 34.25 -12.13
C TYR A 285 3.28 33.84 -13.32
N ASP A 286 2.05 34.36 -13.38
CA ASP A 286 1.17 34.18 -14.55
C ASP A 286 1.56 35.11 -15.72
N GLU A 287 0.83 35.01 -16.82
CA GLU A 287 1.02 35.84 -18.02
C GLU A 287 0.88 37.36 -17.77
N ASN A 288 0.25 37.75 -16.66
CA ASN A 288 0.07 39.14 -16.23
C ASN A 288 1.07 39.56 -15.13
N GLY A 289 1.99 38.67 -14.74
CA GLY A 289 2.99 38.93 -13.71
C GLY A 289 2.47 38.79 -12.27
N TYR A 290 1.32 38.16 -12.03
CA TYR A 290 0.82 37.88 -10.68
C TYR A 290 1.43 36.58 -10.13
N PRO A 291 1.91 36.57 -8.87
CA PRO A 291 2.48 35.38 -8.28
C PRO A 291 1.41 34.28 -8.12
N ILE A 292 1.65 33.10 -8.68
CA ILE A 292 0.72 31.96 -8.65
C ILE A 292 1.45 30.63 -8.70
N PHE A 293 0.94 29.62 -8.00
CA PHE A 293 1.25 28.24 -8.33
C PHE A 293 0.15 27.64 -9.20
N ILE A 294 0.52 27.24 -10.42
CA ILE A 294 -0.23 26.22 -11.13
C ILE A 294 0.10 24.89 -10.47
N VAL A 295 -0.95 24.18 -10.05
CA VAL A 295 -0.82 22.95 -9.29
C VAL A 295 -1.41 21.78 -10.06
N GLY A 296 -0.81 20.61 -9.87
CA GLY A 296 -1.35 19.34 -10.32
C GLY A 296 -1.79 18.49 -9.14
N LYS A 297 -2.75 17.60 -9.37
CA LYS A 297 -2.94 16.41 -8.54
C LYS A 297 -3.30 15.21 -9.39
N ASP A 298 -3.04 14.01 -8.88
CA ASP A 298 -3.52 12.76 -9.43
C ASP A 298 -4.32 12.07 -8.33
N GLY A 299 -5.65 12.07 -8.51
CA GLY A 299 -6.58 11.42 -7.59
C GLY A 299 -7.28 10.23 -8.22
N ASN A 300 -7.77 9.34 -7.38
CA ASN A 300 -8.49 8.13 -7.76
C ASN A 300 -9.72 8.41 -8.65
N THR A 301 -10.50 9.46 -8.36
CA THR A 301 -11.77 9.72 -9.05
C THR A 301 -11.59 10.60 -10.29
N THR A 302 -10.86 11.70 -10.16
CA THR A 302 -10.74 12.68 -11.25
C THR A 302 -9.48 12.52 -12.07
N ASN A 303 -8.62 11.56 -11.71
CA ASN A 303 -7.33 11.33 -12.34
C ASN A 303 -6.41 12.57 -12.22
N LEU A 304 -5.49 12.73 -13.18
CA LEU A 304 -4.64 13.90 -13.27
C LEU A 304 -5.46 15.15 -13.63
N THR A 305 -5.49 16.11 -12.72
CA THR A 305 -6.15 17.41 -12.90
C THR A 305 -5.19 18.56 -12.60
N LEU A 306 -5.41 19.69 -13.28
CA LEU A 306 -4.72 20.94 -12.99
C LEU A 306 -5.63 21.91 -12.26
N GLY A 307 -5.01 22.72 -11.41
CA GLY A 307 -5.66 23.73 -10.61
C GLY A 307 -4.79 24.97 -10.44
N ARG A 308 -5.32 25.90 -9.66
CA ARG A 308 -4.65 27.12 -9.25
C ARG A 308 -4.69 27.21 -7.74
N TYR A 309 -3.52 27.32 -7.12
CA TYR A 309 -3.44 27.69 -5.72
C TYR A 309 -3.94 29.13 -5.54
N SER A 310 -4.75 29.39 -4.50
CA SER A 310 -5.35 30.70 -4.24
C SER A 310 -4.36 31.78 -3.81
N GLY A 311 -3.21 31.41 -3.23
CA GLY A 311 -2.33 32.35 -2.52
C GLY A 311 -2.89 32.82 -1.17
N LEU A 312 -4.02 32.28 -0.72
CA LEU A 312 -4.75 32.73 0.46
C LEU A 312 -5.16 31.57 1.36
N ASP A 313 -5.08 31.79 2.66
CA ASP A 313 -5.62 30.91 3.68
C ASP A 313 -7.16 30.88 3.60
N ALA A 314 -7.71 29.68 3.55
CA ALA A 314 -9.15 29.47 3.65
C ALA A 314 -9.53 29.13 5.08
N TYR A 315 -10.38 29.96 5.66
CA TYR A 315 -10.96 29.74 6.98
C TYR A 315 -12.26 28.96 6.82
N LEU A 316 -12.26 27.73 7.34
CA LEU A 316 -13.44 26.87 7.36
C LEU A 316 -13.99 26.83 8.78
N CYS A 317 -15.29 26.61 8.89
CA CYS A 317 -15.96 26.40 10.16
C CYS A 317 -16.87 25.19 10.02
N ASP A 318 -16.67 24.18 10.87
CA ASP A 318 -17.52 23.01 10.87
C ASP A 318 -18.87 23.29 11.55
N LYS A 319 -19.77 22.29 11.53
CA LYS A 319 -21.10 22.42 12.14
C LYS A 319 -21.07 22.64 13.66
N SER A 320 -19.97 22.30 14.32
CA SER A 320 -19.76 22.51 15.76
C SER A 320 -19.16 23.87 16.09
N GLY A 321 -18.86 24.69 15.07
CA GLY A 321 -18.24 25.99 15.24
C GLY A 321 -16.71 25.93 15.29
N LYS A 322 -16.11 24.78 15.01
CA LYS A 322 -14.66 24.61 15.05
C LYS A 322 -14.04 25.20 13.78
N GLU A 323 -13.12 26.14 13.96
CA GLU A 323 -12.46 26.82 12.85
C GLU A 323 -11.19 26.07 12.43
N SER A 324 -10.95 25.98 11.12
CA SER A 324 -9.73 25.45 10.54
C SER A 324 -9.17 26.38 9.48
N ILE A 325 -7.85 26.34 9.30
CA ILE A 325 -7.15 27.06 8.25
C ILE A 325 -6.72 26.02 7.22
N GLU A 326 -6.92 26.30 5.93
CA GLU A 326 -6.62 25.35 4.85
C GLU A 326 -6.03 26.03 3.62
N VAL A 327 -5.29 25.26 2.82
CA VAL A 327 -4.87 25.64 1.47
C VAL A 327 -6.07 25.52 0.54
N ALA A 328 -6.49 26.63 -0.06
CA ALA A 328 -7.53 26.62 -1.10
C ALA A 328 -6.94 26.46 -2.51
N ASN A 329 -7.55 25.56 -3.28
CA ASN A 329 -7.20 25.30 -4.67
C ASN A 329 -8.46 25.40 -5.54
N TYR A 330 -8.34 26.11 -6.65
CA TYR A 330 -9.40 26.30 -7.62
C TYR A 330 -9.16 25.44 -8.87
N ASN A 331 -10.22 25.25 -9.64
CA ASN A 331 -10.15 24.72 -11.00
C ASN A 331 -9.15 25.54 -11.85
N TYR A 332 -8.44 24.88 -12.76
CA TYR A 332 -7.48 25.56 -13.64
C TYR A 332 -8.13 26.69 -14.44
N ASP A 333 -9.29 26.42 -15.04
CA ASP A 333 -10.14 27.41 -15.68
C ASP A 333 -11.62 26.95 -15.66
N LYS A 334 -12.51 27.70 -16.31
CA LYS A 334 -13.94 27.39 -16.39
C LYS A 334 -14.28 26.20 -17.31
N LYS A 335 -13.32 25.68 -18.09
CA LYS A 335 -13.50 24.65 -19.13
C LYS A 335 -12.86 23.32 -18.74
N SER A 336 -11.93 23.32 -17.79
CA SER A 336 -11.14 22.16 -17.37
C SER A 336 -11.87 21.22 -16.42
N GLY A 337 -13.12 21.53 -16.06
CA GLY A 337 -13.89 20.78 -15.07
C GLY A 337 -13.42 21.03 -13.64
N ASN A 338 -13.90 20.19 -12.72
CA ASN A 338 -13.56 20.31 -11.31
C ASN A 338 -12.13 19.81 -11.06
N PHE A 339 -11.38 20.55 -10.25
CA PHE A 339 -10.06 20.14 -9.80
C PHE A 339 -10.12 18.83 -9.03
N SER A 340 -11.14 18.62 -8.19
CA SER A 340 -11.32 17.38 -7.44
C SER A 340 -12.78 16.94 -7.32
N ALA A 341 -12.98 15.68 -6.92
CA ALA A 341 -14.26 15.10 -6.57
C ALA A 341 -14.14 14.18 -5.34
N LYS A 342 -15.28 13.69 -4.84
CA LYS A 342 -15.30 12.64 -3.82
C LYS A 342 -14.48 11.43 -4.29
N GLY A 343 -13.65 10.89 -3.40
CA GLY A 343 -12.71 9.81 -3.70
C GLY A 343 -11.30 10.27 -4.06
N ASP A 344 -11.07 11.58 -4.28
CA ASP A 344 -9.71 12.11 -4.43
C ASP A 344 -9.02 12.41 -3.07
N SER A 345 -9.71 12.21 -1.95
CA SER A 345 -9.15 12.43 -0.61
C SER A 345 -7.81 11.72 -0.46
N GLY A 346 -6.82 12.40 0.10
CA GLY A 346 -5.45 11.92 0.25
C GLY A 346 -4.59 12.15 -0.98
N ALA A 347 -5.12 12.60 -2.12
CA ALA A 347 -4.28 12.95 -3.26
C ALA A 347 -3.33 14.10 -2.88
N LEU A 348 -2.05 13.93 -3.26
CA LEU A 348 -1.08 15.00 -3.13
C LEU A 348 -1.37 16.08 -4.18
N ILE A 349 -1.30 17.34 -3.77
CA ILE A 349 -1.26 18.51 -4.64
C ILE A 349 0.20 18.95 -4.73
N TRP A 350 0.70 19.13 -5.96
CA TRP A 350 2.09 19.52 -6.22
C TRP A 350 2.19 20.70 -7.18
N THR A 351 3.31 21.42 -7.13
CA THR A 351 3.65 22.50 -8.06
C THR A 351 4.21 21.95 -9.37
N GLY A 352 4.14 22.74 -10.45
CA GLY A 352 4.64 22.32 -11.78
C GLY A 352 6.11 21.92 -11.82
N ASP A 353 6.92 22.40 -10.87
CA ASP A 353 8.34 22.03 -10.70
C ASP A 353 8.56 20.80 -9.80
N GLY A 354 7.48 20.14 -9.35
CA GLY A 354 7.53 18.87 -8.64
C GLY A 354 7.74 18.97 -7.14
N ARG A 355 7.34 20.07 -6.47
CA ARG A 355 7.36 20.13 -5.00
C ARG A 355 5.98 19.80 -4.42
N MET A 356 5.96 19.15 -3.26
CA MET A 356 4.72 18.93 -2.50
C MET A 356 4.14 20.28 -2.05
N LEU A 357 2.85 20.52 -2.28
CA LEU A 357 2.18 21.75 -1.86
C LEU A 357 1.20 21.48 -0.72
N ALA A 358 0.27 20.53 -0.89
CA ALA A 358 -0.74 20.20 0.13
C ALA A 358 -1.32 18.80 -0.05
N ILE A 359 -2.00 18.28 0.97
CA ILE A 359 -2.73 17.01 0.93
C ILE A 359 -4.23 17.30 0.93
N LEU A 360 -4.90 16.92 -0.15
CA LEU A 360 -6.33 17.13 -0.34
C LEU A 360 -7.13 16.33 0.69
N HIS A 361 -8.06 16.98 1.41
CA HIS A 361 -8.99 16.28 2.32
C HIS A 361 -10.46 16.58 2.06
N SER A 362 -10.79 17.75 1.52
CA SER A 362 -12.18 18.13 1.31
C SER A 362 -12.38 19.09 0.14
N GLY A 363 -13.64 19.32 -0.22
CA GLY A 363 -14.01 20.24 -1.27
C GLY A 363 -15.41 20.78 -1.08
N MET A 364 -15.63 21.99 -1.57
CA MET A 364 -16.92 22.65 -1.60
C MET A 364 -17.35 22.83 -3.06
N PRO A 365 -18.28 22.00 -3.56
CA PRO A 365 -18.90 22.22 -4.86
C PRO A 365 -19.83 23.44 -4.79
N ARG A 366 -19.68 24.36 -5.74
CA ARG A 366 -20.56 25.52 -5.96
C ARG A 366 -20.97 25.60 -7.44
N GLY A 367 -22.20 25.18 -7.74
CA GLY A 367 -22.73 25.21 -9.11
C GLY A 367 -22.00 24.26 -10.08
N LEU A 368 -22.20 24.45 -11.38
CA LEU A 368 -21.70 23.52 -12.41
C LEU A 368 -20.18 23.54 -12.57
N ASN A 369 -19.51 24.69 -12.35
CA ASN A 369 -18.09 24.90 -12.72
C ASN A 369 -17.25 25.62 -11.65
N SER A 370 -17.73 25.81 -10.42
CA SER A 370 -16.90 26.36 -9.34
C SER A 370 -16.75 25.35 -8.23
N HIS A 371 -15.56 24.77 -8.11
CA HIS A 371 -15.20 23.86 -7.05
C HIS A 371 -13.99 24.44 -6.33
N VAL A 372 -14.07 24.53 -5.01
CA VAL A 372 -12.92 24.89 -4.17
C VAL A 372 -12.50 23.64 -3.44
N THR A 373 -11.24 23.27 -3.57
CA THR A 373 -10.65 22.13 -2.90
C THR A 373 -9.82 22.63 -1.73
N PHE A 374 -10.00 22.02 -0.57
CA PHE A 374 -9.27 22.34 0.65
C PHE A 374 -8.29 21.23 0.98
N ALA A 375 -7.11 21.65 1.43
CA ALA A 375 -5.99 20.77 1.64
C ALA A 375 -5.11 21.25 2.80
N THR A 376 -4.50 20.31 3.50
CA THR A 376 -3.55 20.60 4.57
C THR A 376 -2.17 20.88 3.96
N PRO A 377 -1.44 21.95 4.36
CA PRO A 377 -0.11 22.22 3.80
C PRO A 377 0.85 21.05 3.98
N ALA A 378 1.53 20.65 2.90
CA ALA A 378 2.38 19.47 2.92
C ALA A 378 3.58 19.64 3.86
N TRP A 379 4.17 20.84 3.93
CA TRP A 379 5.31 21.12 4.83
C TRP A 379 4.96 20.83 6.28
N TRP A 380 3.76 21.21 6.71
CA TRP A 380 3.27 21.00 8.06
C TRP A 380 3.00 19.52 8.31
N VAL A 381 2.43 18.80 7.33
CA VAL A 381 2.28 17.35 7.43
C VAL A 381 3.63 16.65 7.59
N LEU A 382 4.68 17.08 6.86
CA LEU A 382 6.02 16.53 7.02
C LEU A 382 6.60 16.80 8.43
N GLU A 383 6.29 17.94 9.06
CA GLU A 383 6.63 18.19 10.46
C GLU A 383 5.94 17.17 11.38
N GLN A 384 4.63 16.96 11.23
CA GLN A 384 3.87 15.99 12.02
C GLN A 384 4.42 14.57 11.86
N LEU A 385 4.73 14.17 10.62
CA LEU A 385 5.33 12.86 10.34
C LEU A 385 6.71 12.72 10.95
N ARG A 386 7.52 13.78 11.00
CA ARG A 386 8.85 13.76 11.64
C ARG A 386 8.79 13.67 13.15
N VAL A 387 7.73 14.15 13.79
CA VAL A 387 7.52 13.94 15.22
C VAL A 387 7.39 12.44 15.52
N HIS A 388 6.69 11.70 14.66
CA HIS A 388 6.46 10.26 14.84
C HIS A 388 7.54 9.36 14.23
N TYR A 389 8.08 9.75 13.07
CA TYR A 389 9.16 9.09 12.34
C TYR A 389 10.35 10.06 12.16
N PRO A 390 11.20 10.24 13.18
CA PRO A 390 12.26 11.26 13.15
C PRO A 390 13.29 11.11 12.03
N TYR A 391 13.43 9.89 11.50
CA TYR A 391 14.40 9.55 10.46
C TYR A 391 13.74 9.26 9.10
N ALA A 392 12.51 9.73 8.91
CA ALA A 392 11.78 9.61 7.66
C ALA A 392 12.47 10.37 6.51
N ASP A 393 12.66 9.68 5.39
CA ASP A 393 13.10 10.27 4.12
C ASP A 393 11.97 10.23 3.09
N PHE A 394 11.56 11.41 2.66
CA PHE A 394 10.46 11.64 1.72
C PHE A 394 10.92 11.76 0.25
N ASN A 395 12.23 11.72 -0.03
CA ASN A 395 12.79 11.94 -1.36
C ASN A 395 13.48 10.69 -1.95
N ARG A 396 13.61 9.62 -1.16
CA ARG A 396 14.26 8.39 -1.59
C ARG A 396 13.51 7.72 -2.74
N ALA A 397 14.27 7.35 -3.78
CA ALA A 397 13.74 6.81 -5.04
C ALA A 397 13.76 5.28 -5.12
N THR A 398 14.43 4.62 -4.18
CA THR A 398 14.62 3.15 -4.15
C THR A 398 14.03 2.58 -2.87
N PHE A 399 13.35 1.43 -2.98
CA PHE A 399 12.73 0.74 -1.85
C PHE A 399 13.71 0.48 -0.70
#